data_AF-F6M7S2-F1
#
_entry.id   AF-F6M7S2-F1
#
_cell.length_a   1.000
_cell.length_b   1.000
_cell.length_c   1.000
_cell.angle_alpha   90.00
_cell.angle_beta   90.00
_cell.angle_gamma   90.00
#
_symmetry.space_group_name_H-M   'P 1'
#
loop_
_entity.id
_entity.type
_entity.pdbx_description
1 polymer ?
#
loop_
_entity_poly.entity_id
_entity_poly.type
_entity_poly.pdbx_seq_one_letter_code
_entity_poly.pdbx_strand_id
1 'polypeptide(L)'
;AAPDETGSTEFKIDSSVNIRPIYTGIYKHYYVVGAHVSFQGFEDTDKRRRVTASTSFKVDWNHPVFTGGRPVNLQLGGFDNRCLSADANHGLSAVTCDETSAAQSFIYDQYGRYVSAQDTRRCLDGNNLGQLQSCSLSLGQRWEWKADSDALSNLSAHQLLGHDKQSGALGLYDENGNPQNVSVRTLTSYTRIFGPPA
;
A
#
# COMPACT_ATOMS: atom_id res chain seq x y z
N ALA A 1 -11.83 6.58 -4.19
CA ALA A 1 -12.24 7.01 -2.84
C ALA A 1 -11.70 8.40 -2.57
N ALA A 2 -12.14 9.07 -1.51
CA ALA A 2 -11.53 10.33 -1.09
C ALA A 2 -10.07 10.11 -0.66
N PRO A 3 -9.19 11.13 -0.68
CA PRO A 3 -7.79 10.99 -0.27
C PRO A 3 -7.58 10.53 1.18
N ASP A 4 -8.60 10.70 2.02
CA ASP A 4 -8.65 10.37 3.45
C ASP A 4 -9.55 9.16 3.76
N GLU A 5 -9.95 8.40 2.75
CA GLU A 5 -10.79 7.21 2.93
C GLU A 5 -10.09 6.16 3.81
N THR A 6 -10.86 5.50 4.68
CA THR A 6 -10.37 4.41 5.53
C THR A 6 -11.31 3.20 5.48
N GLY A 7 -10.82 2.05 5.93
CA GLY A 7 -11.60 0.82 5.98
C GLY A 7 -11.61 0.08 4.64
N SER A 8 -12.66 -0.68 4.34
CA SER A 8 -12.69 -1.55 3.16
C SER A 8 -13.95 -1.42 2.33
N THR A 9 -13.81 -1.50 1.00
CA THR A 9 -14.92 -1.54 0.06
C THR A 9 -14.85 -2.82 -0.78
N GLU A 10 -15.99 -3.49 -0.94
CA GLU A 10 -16.11 -4.63 -1.84
C GLU A 10 -16.56 -4.17 -3.23
N PHE A 11 -15.80 -4.55 -4.25
CA PHE A 11 -16.15 -4.35 -5.65
C PHE A 11 -16.63 -5.67 -6.23
N LYS A 12 -17.85 -5.68 -6.75
CA LYS A 12 -18.45 -6.84 -7.40
C LYS A 12 -18.49 -6.62 -8.91
N ILE A 13 -18.01 -7.60 -9.66
CA ILE A 13 -18.03 -7.60 -11.12
C ILE A 13 -19.03 -8.66 -11.57
N ASP A 14 -20.09 -8.21 -12.23
CA ASP A 14 -21.09 -9.07 -12.84
C ASP A 14 -20.89 -9.08 -14.36
N SER A 15 -20.26 -10.15 -14.86
CA SER A 15 -20.09 -10.39 -16.29
C SER A 15 -21.27 -11.22 -16.80
N SER A 16 -22.01 -10.74 -17.79
CA SER A 16 -23.19 -11.46 -18.28
C SER A 16 -23.26 -11.55 -19.80
N VAL A 17 -23.82 -12.66 -20.27
CA VAL A 17 -24.23 -12.86 -21.66
C VAL A 17 -25.74 -12.94 -21.72
N ASN A 18 -26.34 -12.23 -22.67
CA ASN A 18 -27.78 -12.31 -22.93
C ASN A 18 -28.01 -13.22 -24.14
N ILE A 19 -28.16 -14.52 -23.88
CA ILE A 19 -28.36 -15.54 -24.90
C ILE A 19 -29.68 -15.24 -25.62
N ARG A 20 -29.59 -15.00 -26.92
CA ARG A 20 -30.74 -14.69 -27.77
C ARG A 20 -30.89 -15.79 -28.82
N PRO A 21 -31.93 -16.65 -28.73
CA PRO A 21 -32.32 -17.46 -29.87
C PRO A 21 -32.91 -16.58 -30.99
N ILE A 22 -32.71 -16.98 -32.25
CA ILE A 22 -33.24 -16.28 -33.42
C ILE A 22 -34.27 -17.19 -34.09
N TYR A 23 -35.51 -16.72 -34.17
CA TYR A 23 -36.61 -17.45 -34.80
C TYR A 23 -37.05 -16.74 -36.07
N THR A 24 -37.21 -17.52 -37.14
CA THR A 24 -37.72 -17.05 -38.42
C THR A 24 -38.86 -17.94 -38.88
N GLY A 25 -39.75 -17.38 -39.69
CA GLY A 25 -40.93 -18.07 -40.19
C GLY A 25 -41.11 -17.85 -41.69
N ILE A 26 -41.77 -18.81 -42.32
CA ILE A 26 -42.18 -18.73 -43.71
C ILE A 26 -43.69 -18.76 -43.73
N TYR A 27 -44.31 -17.71 -44.30
CA TYR A 27 -45.76 -17.63 -44.45
C TYR A 27 -46.12 -17.75 -45.92
N LYS A 28 -46.98 -18.74 -46.24
CA LYS A 28 -47.52 -18.97 -47.58
C LYS A 28 -48.85 -18.25 -47.71
N HIS A 29 -48.92 -17.31 -48.66
CA HIS A 29 -50.16 -16.61 -49.00
C HIS A 29 -50.78 -17.29 -50.21
N TYR A 30 -52.03 -17.69 -50.08
CA TYR A 30 -52.82 -18.27 -51.18
C TYR A 30 -53.85 -17.26 -51.65
N TYR A 31 -53.91 -17.06 -52.98
CA TYR A 31 -54.90 -16.21 -53.63
C TYR A 31 -55.75 -17.06 -54.56
N VAL A 32 -56.89 -16.50 -55.01
CA VAL A 32 -57.82 -17.18 -55.93
C VAL A 32 -57.10 -17.65 -57.21
N VAL A 33 -56.08 -16.91 -57.65
CA VAL A 33 -55.13 -17.35 -58.69
C VAL A 33 -53.72 -17.03 -58.20
N GLY A 34 -52.94 -18.08 -57.93
CA GLY A 34 -51.53 -17.99 -57.54
C GLY A 34 -51.26 -18.06 -56.03
N ALA A 35 -49.98 -18.21 -55.69
CA ALA A 35 -49.49 -18.23 -54.33
C ALA A 35 -48.09 -17.62 -54.28
N HIS A 36 -47.74 -17.00 -53.16
CA HIS A 36 -46.37 -16.53 -52.92
C HIS A 36 -45.95 -16.78 -51.47
N VAL A 37 -44.66 -16.58 -51.21
CA VAL A 37 -44.02 -16.81 -49.91
C VAL A 37 -43.47 -15.50 -49.37
N SER A 38 -43.69 -15.25 -48.08
CA SER A 38 -43.04 -14.16 -47.33
C SER A 38 -42.21 -14.71 -46.18
N PHE A 39 -41.05 -14.10 -45.93
CA PHE A 39 -40.18 -14.40 -44.80
C PHE A 39 -40.46 -13.44 -43.64
N GLN A 40 -40.54 -13.98 -42.43
CA GLN A 40 -40.84 -13.24 -41.21
C GLN A 40 -39.72 -13.46 -40.18
N GLY A 41 -39.38 -12.41 -39.43
CA GLY A 41 -38.54 -12.50 -38.24
C GLY A 41 -39.41 -12.34 -36.99
N PHE A 42 -39.27 -13.26 -36.03
CA PHE A 42 -40.00 -13.17 -34.76
C PHE A 42 -39.09 -12.54 -33.69
N GLU A 43 -39.54 -11.42 -33.14
CA GLU A 43 -38.84 -10.73 -32.05
C GLU A 43 -39.43 -11.13 -30.70
N ASP A 44 -39.11 -12.36 -30.27
CA ASP A 44 -39.57 -12.93 -29.00
C ASP A 44 -38.61 -12.55 -27.86
N THR A 45 -38.79 -11.37 -27.27
CA THR A 45 -37.90 -10.85 -26.21
C THR A 45 -37.90 -11.69 -24.93
N ASP A 46 -38.99 -12.42 -24.68
CA ASP A 46 -39.23 -13.30 -23.53
C ASP A 46 -38.42 -14.61 -23.58
N LYS A 47 -37.94 -15.00 -24.78
CA LYS A 47 -37.12 -16.21 -24.96
C LYS A 47 -35.62 -15.98 -24.76
N ARG A 48 -35.22 -14.75 -24.42
CA ARG A 48 -33.82 -14.41 -24.13
C ARG A 48 -33.46 -14.89 -22.73
N ARG A 49 -32.25 -15.45 -22.57
CA ARG A 49 -31.73 -15.90 -21.28
C ARG A 49 -30.45 -15.17 -20.92
N ARG A 50 -30.49 -14.37 -19.85
CA ARG A 50 -29.27 -13.81 -19.26
C ARG A 50 -28.60 -14.86 -18.39
N VAL A 51 -27.32 -15.11 -18.63
CA VAL A 51 -26.43 -15.89 -17.76
C VAL A 51 -25.37 -14.94 -17.24
N THR A 52 -25.20 -14.89 -15.93
CA THR A 52 -24.27 -13.98 -15.23
C THR A 52 -23.27 -14.80 -14.44
N ALA A 53 -21.99 -14.46 -14.57
CA ALA A 53 -20.92 -14.88 -13.69
C ALA A 53 -20.49 -13.67 -12.84
N SER A 54 -20.47 -13.86 -11.53
CA SER A 54 -20.12 -12.81 -10.56
C SER A 54 -18.80 -13.14 -9.88
N THR A 55 -17.95 -12.15 -9.71
CA THR A 55 -16.76 -12.22 -8.84
C THR A 55 -16.69 -10.97 -7.97
N SER A 56 -15.99 -11.03 -6.85
CA SER A 56 -15.75 -9.86 -6.01
C SER A 56 -14.35 -9.83 -5.44
N PHE A 57 -13.88 -8.63 -5.14
CA PHE A 57 -12.65 -8.39 -4.40
C PHE A 57 -12.84 -7.23 -3.42
N LYS A 58 -12.11 -7.27 -2.31
CA LYS A 58 -12.11 -6.21 -1.31
C LYS A 58 -10.86 -5.37 -1.46
N VAL A 59 -11.04 -4.05 -1.39
CA VAL A 59 -9.97 -3.06 -1.34
C VAL A 59 -9.93 -2.49 0.06
N ASP A 60 -8.79 -2.61 0.75
CA ASP A 60 -8.51 -1.92 2.01
C ASP A 60 -7.85 -0.57 1.70
N TRP A 61 -8.54 0.52 1.99
CA TRP A 61 -8.05 1.88 1.71
C TRP A 61 -6.90 2.28 2.63
N ASN A 62 -6.69 1.58 3.75
CA ASN A 62 -5.52 1.77 4.59
C ASN A 62 -4.27 1.11 4.01
N HIS A 63 -4.39 0.34 2.93
CA HIS A 63 -3.25 -0.32 2.31
C HIS A 63 -2.22 0.72 1.84
N PRO A 64 -0.94 0.57 2.19
CA PRO A 64 0.09 1.60 1.98
C PRO A 64 0.30 1.98 0.50
N VAL A 65 -0.14 1.16 -0.45
CA VAL A 65 -0.15 1.50 -1.89
C VAL A 65 -0.90 2.80 -2.19
N PHE A 66 -1.95 3.11 -1.41
CA PHE A 66 -2.77 4.30 -1.61
C PHE A 66 -2.11 5.59 -1.14
N THR A 67 -0.98 5.52 -0.43
CA THR A 67 -0.17 6.69 -0.11
C THR A 67 0.54 7.26 -1.34
N GLY A 68 0.68 6.48 -2.42
CA GLY A 68 1.46 6.84 -3.61
C GLY A 68 2.98 6.87 -3.39
N GLY A 69 3.44 6.69 -2.15
CA GLY A 69 4.85 6.63 -1.79
C GLY A 69 5.46 5.26 -2.09
N ARG A 70 6.76 5.24 -2.41
CA ARG A 70 7.54 4.01 -2.51
C ARG A 70 8.14 3.71 -1.14
N PRO A 71 7.79 2.57 -0.51
CA PRO A 71 8.28 2.25 0.82
C PRO A 71 9.79 2.00 0.79
N VAL A 72 10.44 2.38 1.87
CA VAL A 72 11.88 2.25 2.12
C VAL A 72 12.10 1.65 3.50
N ASN A 73 13.25 1.02 3.71
CA ASN A 73 13.67 0.60 5.04
C ASN A 73 14.51 1.67 5.75
N LEU A 74 14.75 1.47 7.04
CA LEU A 74 15.75 2.20 7.82
C LEU A 74 16.74 1.17 8.37
N GLN A 75 17.88 1.03 7.70
CA GLN A 75 18.96 0.13 8.10
C GLN A 75 19.95 0.84 9.02
N LEU A 76 20.36 0.15 10.07
CA LEU A 76 21.27 0.64 11.10
C LEU A 76 22.73 0.39 10.65
N GLY A 77 23.38 1.39 10.06
CA GLY A 77 24.67 1.29 9.36
C GLY A 77 25.90 0.99 10.22
N GLY A 78 25.73 0.77 11.54
CA GLY A 78 26.74 0.22 12.45
C GLY A 78 26.37 -1.13 13.05
N PHE A 79 25.24 -1.72 12.63
CA PHE A 79 24.70 -2.97 13.14
C PHE A 79 24.35 -3.90 11.96
N ASP A 80 25.26 -4.85 11.69
CA ASP A 80 25.28 -5.61 10.43
C ASP A 80 23.93 -6.25 10.08
N ASN A 81 23.46 -5.96 8.87
CA ASN A 81 22.19 -6.42 8.30
C ASN A 81 20.96 -6.23 9.21
N ARG A 82 20.93 -5.15 10.02
CA ARG A 82 19.78 -4.83 10.88
C ARG A 82 18.96 -3.66 10.37
N CYS A 83 17.67 -3.89 10.26
CA CYS A 83 16.66 -2.91 9.89
C CYS A 83 15.73 -2.64 11.06
N LEU A 84 15.23 -1.41 11.12
CA LEU A 84 14.18 -1.04 12.05
C LEU A 84 12.88 -1.76 11.68
N SER A 85 12.26 -2.42 12.65
CA SER A 85 10.96 -3.07 12.49
C SER A 85 10.00 -2.64 13.58
N ALA A 86 8.75 -2.42 13.20
CA ALA A 86 7.64 -2.21 14.13
C ALA A 86 6.91 -3.53 14.38
N ASP A 87 6.65 -3.88 15.63
CA ASP A 87 5.80 -5.02 15.99
C ASP A 87 4.30 -4.67 15.95
N ALA A 88 3.43 -5.63 16.29
CA ALA A 88 1.98 -5.43 16.32
C ALA A 88 1.51 -4.40 17.36
N ASN A 89 2.30 -4.15 18.41
CA ASN A 89 2.08 -3.10 19.41
C ASN A 89 2.80 -1.79 19.02
N HIS A 90 3.36 -1.73 17.81
CA HIS A 90 4.16 -0.63 17.27
C HIS A 90 5.50 -0.40 17.98
N GLY A 91 5.95 -1.36 18.81
CA GLY A 91 7.27 -1.35 19.43
C GLY A 91 8.36 -1.44 18.38
N LEU A 92 9.41 -0.64 18.54
CA LEU A 92 10.51 -0.56 17.59
C LEU A 92 11.68 -1.42 18.05
N SER A 93 12.21 -2.23 17.14
CA SER A 93 13.37 -3.07 17.39
C SER A 93 14.23 -3.23 16.14
N ALA A 94 15.50 -3.57 16.35
CA ALA A 94 16.43 -3.90 15.28
C ALA A 94 16.36 -5.41 14.99
N VAL A 95 15.96 -5.77 13.77
CA VAL A 95 15.84 -7.17 13.33
C VAL A 95 16.58 -7.35 12.01
N THR A 96 16.75 -8.60 11.55
CA THR A 96 17.38 -8.86 10.26
C THR A 96 16.57 -8.22 9.13
N CYS A 97 17.24 -7.52 8.21
CA CYS A 97 16.58 -6.86 7.09
C CYS A 97 15.83 -7.86 6.19
N ASP A 98 14.58 -7.54 5.87
CA ASP A 98 13.72 -8.25 4.94
C ASP A 98 12.95 -7.23 4.08
N GLU A 99 13.33 -7.14 2.80
CA GLU A 99 12.73 -6.22 1.83
C GLU A 99 11.26 -6.53 1.52
N THR A 100 10.75 -7.68 1.91
CA THR A 100 9.35 -8.07 1.72
C THR A 100 8.48 -7.80 2.95
N SER A 101 9.09 -7.36 4.05
CA SER A 101 8.39 -7.10 5.30
C SER A 101 7.79 -5.70 5.36
N ALA A 102 6.46 -5.64 5.47
CA ALA A 102 5.73 -4.39 5.72
C ALA A 102 6.10 -3.76 7.07
N ALA A 103 6.46 -4.58 8.07
CA ALA A 103 6.88 -4.14 9.40
C ALA A 103 8.21 -3.36 9.39
N GLN A 104 9.05 -3.56 8.37
CA GLN A 104 10.32 -2.87 8.18
C GLN A 104 10.26 -1.76 7.13
N SER A 105 9.08 -1.53 6.57
CA SER A 105 8.87 -0.62 5.45
C SER A 105 8.20 0.66 5.95
N PHE A 106 8.76 1.79 5.53
CA PHE A 106 8.29 3.13 5.86
C PHE A 106 8.11 3.94 4.59
N ILE A 107 7.12 4.81 4.55
CA ILE A 107 6.91 5.78 3.50
C ILE A 107 7.45 7.12 4.01
N TYR A 108 8.47 7.64 3.33
CA TYR A 108 8.95 9.00 3.55
C TYR A 108 8.03 9.97 2.81
N ASP A 109 7.15 10.64 3.55
CA ASP A 109 6.07 11.44 2.98
C ASP A 109 6.48 12.89 2.68
N GLN A 110 5.55 13.66 2.11
CA GLN A 110 5.77 15.08 1.75
C GLN A 110 6.10 16.00 2.92
N TYR A 111 5.85 15.58 4.16
CA TYR A 111 6.17 16.35 5.36
C TYR A 111 7.51 15.93 5.97
N GLY A 112 8.21 14.98 5.34
CA GLY A 112 9.45 14.40 5.85
C GLY A 112 9.24 13.42 7.00
N ARG A 113 8.06 12.79 7.09
CA ARG A 113 7.77 11.79 8.13
C ARG A 113 8.05 10.39 7.60
N TYR A 114 8.57 9.52 8.47
CA TYR A 114 8.61 8.08 8.20
C TYR A 114 7.34 7.42 8.73
N VAL A 115 6.37 7.26 7.84
CA VAL A 115 5.07 6.62 8.10
C VAL A 115 5.22 5.12 7.95
N SER A 116 4.72 4.30 8.88
CA SER A 116 4.77 2.85 8.74
C SER A 116 3.91 2.39 7.56
N ALA A 117 4.46 1.50 6.73
CA ALA A 117 3.70 0.85 5.67
C ALA A 117 2.73 -0.20 6.23
N GLN A 118 2.98 -0.74 7.42
CA GLN A 118 2.08 -1.70 8.08
C GLN A 118 0.84 -1.01 8.68
N ASP A 119 0.98 0.20 9.23
CA ASP A 119 -0.12 1.04 9.72
C ASP A 119 0.17 2.51 9.40
N THR A 120 -0.52 3.04 8.38
CA THR A 120 -0.31 4.39 7.85
C THR A 120 -0.68 5.51 8.82
N ARG A 121 -1.23 5.18 9.99
CA ARG A 121 -1.51 6.13 11.08
C ARG A 121 -0.36 6.23 12.09
N ARG A 122 0.72 5.46 11.90
CA ARG A 122 1.87 5.41 12.82
C ARG A 122 3.13 5.96 12.18
N CYS A 123 3.84 6.81 12.92
CA CYS A 123 5.01 7.55 12.46
C CYS A 123 6.18 7.38 13.43
N LEU A 124 7.41 7.39 12.89
CA LEU A 124 8.62 7.47 13.69
C LEU A 124 8.72 8.86 14.34
N ASP A 125 8.86 8.90 15.67
CA ASP A 125 8.84 10.13 16.47
C ASP A 125 10.10 10.23 17.33
N GLY A 126 10.86 11.31 17.17
CA GLY A 126 12.06 11.58 17.97
C GLY A 126 11.78 11.76 19.47
N ASN A 127 10.53 12.05 19.85
CA ASN A 127 10.14 12.15 21.26
C ASN A 127 9.99 10.77 21.93
N ASN A 128 9.78 9.71 21.14
CA ASN A 128 9.72 8.33 21.64
C ASN A 128 10.19 7.35 20.56
N LEU A 129 11.49 7.03 20.59
CA LEU A 129 12.11 6.12 19.65
C LEU A 129 11.96 4.62 19.99
N GLY A 130 11.31 4.29 21.10
CA GLY A 130 10.99 2.91 21.45
C GLY A 130 9.71 2.38 20.80
N GLN A 131 8.87 3.27 20.24
CA GLN A 131 7.57 2.91 19.70
C GLN A 131 7.10 3.94 18.68
N LEU A 132 6.48 3.48 17.57
CA LEU A 132 5.84 4.41 16.65
C LEU A 132 4.65 5.12 17.30
N GLN A 133 4.52 6.41 17.03
CA GLN A 133 3.47 7.25 17.58
C GLN A 133 2.37 7.53 16.56
N SER A 134 1.22 8.01 17.00
CA SER A 134 0.18 8.49 16.07
C SER A 134 0.74 9.62 15.20
N CYS A 135 0.56 9.50 13.89
CA CYS A 135 1.02 10.50 12.94
C CYS A 135 0.35 11.84 13.18
N SER A 136 1.15 12.90 13.19
CA SER A 136 0.73 14.29 13.39
C SER A 136 1.60 15.23 12.55
N LEU A 137 1.40 16.54 12.71
CA LEU A 137 2.25 17.56 12.10
C LEU A 137 3.43 17.98 13.00
N SER A 138 3.63 17.30 14.14
CA SER A 138 4.72 17.56 15.08
C SER A 138 6.08 17.55 14.40
N LEU A 139 6.94 18.50 14.75
CA LEU A 139 8.32 18.54 14.26
C LEU A 139 9.13 17.33 14.74
N GLY A 140 8.74 16.70 15.86
CA GLY A 140 9.39 15.48 16.35
C GLY A 140 9.24 14.30 15.41
N GLN A 141 8.25 14.31 14.52
CA GLN A 141 8.03 13.26 13.52
C GLN A 141 8.65 13.58 12.16
N ARG A 142 9.29 14.75 12.01
CA ARG A 142 9.90 15.17 10.76
C ARG A 142 11.40 14.96 10.80
N TRP A 143 11.89 14.33 9.75
CA TRP A 143 13.26 13.88 9.62
C TRP A 143 13.85 14.43 8.34
N GLU A 144 15.11 14.83 8.39
CA GLU A 144 15.83 15.39 7.25
C GLU A 144 17.21 14.75 7.15
N TRP A 145 17.57 14.32 5.95
CA TRP A 145 18.90 13.79 5.67
C TRP A 145 19.91 14.93 5.61
N LYS A 146 21.01 14.79 6.32
CA LYS A 146 22.12 15.73 6.19
C LYS A 146 22.86 15.43 4.88
N ALA A 147 23.03 16.46 4.05
CA ALA A 147 23.67 16.35 2.75
C ALA A 147 25.05 15.68 2.83
N ASP A 148 25.35 14.83 1.84
CA ASP A 148 26.61 14.09 1.72
C ASP A 148 26.98 13.24 2.94
N SER A 149 25.97 12.73 3.65
CA SER A 149 26.15 11.88 4.82
C SER A 149 25.07 10.82 4.94
N ASP A 150 25.37 9.79 5.73
CA ASP A 150 24.40 8.75 6.15
C ASP A 150 23.70 9.16 7.47
N ALA A 151 23.59 10.45 7.78
CA ALA A 151 23.02 10.94 9.04
C ALA A 151 21.60 11.47 8.84
N LEU A 152 20.67 10.99 9.66
CA LEU A 152 19.28 11.43 9.66
C LEU A 152 19.01 12.33 10.87
N SER A 153 18.61 13.58 10.64
CA SER A 153 18.37 14.59 11.68
C SER A 153 16.89 14.71 12.01
N ASN A 154 16.57 14.97 13.28
CA ASN A 154 15.24 15.31 13.74
C ASN A 154 15.02 16.83 13.77
N LEU A 155 13.93 17.32 13.16
CA LEU A 155 13.68 18.76 13.07
C LEU A 155 13.30 19.44 14.39
N SER A 156 12.79 18.70 15.38
CA SER A 156 12.43 19.28 16.68
C SER A 156 13.60 19.34 17.65
N ALA A 157 14.40 18.27 17.70
CA ALA A 157 15.51 18.17 18.64
C ALA A 157 16.81 18.78 18.09
N HIS A 158 16.93 18.94 16.77
CA HIS A 158 18.17 19.28 16.09
C HIS A 158 19.31 18.29 16.37
N GLN A 159 18.95 17.03 16.57
CA GLN A 159 19.85 15.91 16.89
C GLN A 159 19.76 14.82 15.84
N LEU A 160 20.79 13.99 15.75
CA LEU A 160 20.88 12.88 14.81
C LEU A 160 20.27 11.60 15.38
N LEU A 161 19.58 10.83 14.55
CA LEU A 161 19.16 9.48 14.86
C LEU A 161 20.39 8.59 14.99
N GLY A 162 20.58 8.05 16.18
CA GLY A 162 21.61 7.08 16.48
C GLY A 162 21.02 5.76 16.94
N HIS A 163 21.86 4.74 16.92
CA HIS A 163 21.58 3.43 17.45
C HIS A 163 22.79 2.87 18.19
N ASP A 164 22.55 2.12 19.26
CA ASP A 164 23.56 1.30 19.90
C ASP A 164 24.00 0.17 18.96
N LYS A 165 25.31 -0.02 18.80
CA LYS A 165 25.91 -0.97 17.84
C LYS A 165 25.66 -2.45 18.21
N GLN A 166 25.22 -2.75 19.43
CA GLN A 166 25.01 -4.12 19.91
C GLN A 166 23.53 -4.49 20.03
N SER A 167 22.76 -3.61 20.65
CA SER A 167 21.32 -3.80 20.91
C SER A 167 20.44 -3.22 19.81
N GLY A 168 20.92 -2.25 19.05
CA GLY A 168 20.13 -1.50 18.08
C GLY A 168 19.11 -0.55 18.71
N ALA A 169 19.19 -0.31 20.03
CA ALA A 169 18.33 0.65 20.71
C ALA A 169 18.56 2.05 20.13
N LEU A 170 17.46 2.72 19.77
CA LEU A 170 17.47 4.02 19.13
C LEU A 170 17.60 5.16 20.15
N GLY A 171 18.25 6.24 19.74
CA GLY A 171 18.37 7.46 20.52
C GLY A 171 18.65 8.68 19.64
N LEU A 172 18.57 9.87 20.23
CA LEU A 172 18.99 11.12 19.59
C LEU A 172 20.32 11.58 20.18
N TYR A 173 21.24 11.96 19.31
CA TYR A 173 22.62 12.31 19.68
C TYR A 173 23.08 13.58 18.96
N ASP A 174 23.88 14.38 19.64
CA ASP A 174 24.51 15.56 19.04
C ASP A 174 25.62 15.12 18.08
N GLU A 175 25.91 15.95 17.06
CA GLU A 175 26.94 15.64 16.04
C GLU A 175 28.34 15.36 16.62
N ASN A 176 28.63 15.93 17.81
CA ASN A 176 29.90 15.82 18.50
C ASN A 176 29.88 14.79 19.64
N GLY A 177 28.69 14.33 20.05
CA GLY A 177 28.48 13.48 21.21
C GLY A 177 28.24 12.04 20.78
N ASN A 178 29.27 11.37 20.26
CA ASN A 178 29.15 9.98 19.81
C ASN A 178 29.85 9.04 20.81
N PRO A 179 29.12 8.43 21.78
CA PRO A 179 29.68 7.39 22.64
C PRO A 179 30.30 6.27 21.80
N GLN A 180 31.36 5.62 22.28
CA GLN A 180 32.06 4.57 21.50
C GLN A 180 31.12 3.47 20.97
N ASN A 181 30.02 3.20 21.67
CA ASN A 181 29.06 2.15 21.34
C ASN A 181 27.89 2.60 20.45
N VAL A 182 27.84 3.87 20.04
CA VAL A 182 26.73 4.41 19.23
C VAL A 182 27.20 4.68 17.80
N SER A 183 26.31 4.46 16.84
CA SER A 183 26.47 4.84 15.44
C SER A 183 25.30 5.73 15.02
N VAL A 184 25.59 6.83 14.33
CA VAL A 184 24.60 7.75 13.73
C VAL A 184 24.38 7.49 12.25
N ARG A 185 24.91 6.36 11.76
CA ARG A 185 24.84 5.97 10.36
C ARG A 185 23.52 5.25 10.09
N THR A 186 22.61 5.85 9.34
CA THR A 186 21.37 5.23 8.87
C THR A 186 21.44 5.08 7.36
N LEU A 187 21.11 3.90 6.86
CA LEU A 187 21.02 3.62 5.42
C LEU A 187 19.56 3.38 5.06
N THR A 188 19.20 3.62 3.81
CA THR A 188 17.83 3.41 3.33
C THR A 188 17.84 2.89 1.89
N SER A 189 16.94 1.96 1.60
CA SER A 189 16.71 1.38 0.29
C SER A 189 15.23 1.09 0.08
N TYR A 190 14.78 1.07 -1.18
CA TYR A 190 13.40 0.69 -1.50
C TYR A 190 13.10 -0.76 -1.10
N THR A 191 11.90 -1.00 -0.59
CA THR A 191 11.38 -2.34 -0.27
C THR A 191 10.37 -2.82 -1.31
N ARG A 192 10.10 -4.12 -1.34
CA ARG A 192 9.33 -4.83 -2.38
C ARG A 192 7.98 -5.35 -1.88
N ILE A 193 7.33 -4.62 -0.98
CA ILE A 193 6.04 -5.02 -0.38
C ILE A 193 4.85 -4.98 -1.35
N PHE A 194 5.02 -4.40 -2.56
CA PHE A 194 4.00 -4.32 -3.61
C PHE A 194 4.30 -5.18 -4.84
N GLY A 195 5.30 -6.07 -4.75
CA GLY A 195 5.62 -6.99 -5.83
C GLY A 195 4.56 -8.08 -6.00
N PRO A 196 4.44 -8.69 -7.20
CA PRO A 196 3.64 -9.90 -7.35
C PRO A 196 4.14 -10.98 -6.37
N PRO A 197 3.25 -11.78 -5.77
CA PRO A 197 3.68 -12.93 -4.99
C PRO A 197 4.57 -13.83 -5.88
N ALA A 198 5.69 -14.29 -5.31
CA ALA A 198 6.58 -15.25 -5.95
C ALA A 198 5.87 -16.58 -6.23
#